data_AF-A0A1Y6HK61-F1
#
_entry.id   AF-A0A1Y6HK61-F1
#
_cell.length_a   1.000
_cell.length_b   1.000
_cell.length_c   1.000
_cell.angle_alpha   90.00
_cell.angle_beta   90.00
_cell.angle_gamma   90.00
#
_symmetry.space_group_name_H-M   'P 1'
#
loop_
_entity.id
_entity.type
_entity.pdbx_description
1 polymer ?
#
loop_
_entity_poly.entity_id
_entity_poly.type
_entity_poly.pdbx_seq_one_letter_code
_entity_poly.pdbx_strand_id
1 'polypeptide(L)'
;MDQALGTEEVSSLRGAGALRDKIEKARLELLDLSTRNWLLHTPRSGRAKTIEVVNELAKAMYQTLVIEGKRFTFIPGKQDPIKQGVDEGLAPIDSLSDDEDYLADDSKDPRLVEQPDFELDEEGRVLSHWDANLSTRLTSTGLQKRLLDLYADARTRQEEQ
;
A
#
# COMPACT_ATOMS: atom_id res chain seq x y z
N MET A 1 -21.16 21.67 36.11
CA MET A 1 -20.59 22.14 34.83
C MET A 1 -19.08 21.99 34.95
N ASP A 2 -18.63 20.76 35.10
CA ASP A 2 -18.40 19.73 34.07
C ASP A 2 -17.03 19.85 33.43
N GLN A 3 -16.37 18.70 33.49
CA GLN A 3 -14.95 18.48 33.38
C GLN A 3 -14.51 18.56 31.90
N ALA A 4 -13.36 19.19 31.66
CA ALA A 4 -12.56 18.95 30.47
C ALA A 4 -11.16 18.53 30.93
N LEU A 5 -11.08 17.38 31.61
CA LEU A 5 -9.83 16.64 31.77
C LEU A 5 -9.52 16.01 30.41
N GLY A 6 -8.83 16.78 29.56
CA GLY A 6 -8.12 16.22 28.42
C GLY A 6 -7.17 15.15 28.95
N THR A 7 -7.34 13.94 28.44
CA THR A 7 -6.44 12.82 28.66
C THR A 7 -5.05 13.18 28.13
N GLU A 8 -4.23 13.77 28.98
CA GLU A 8 -2.78 13.80 28.77
C GLU A 8 -2.29 12.36 28.91
N GLU A 9 -2.25 11.67 27.77
CA GLU A 9 -1.49 10.45 27.53
C GLU A 9 -0.16 10.53 28.30
N VAL A 10 -0.08 9.83 29.42
CA VAL A 10 1.04 9.93 30.37
C VAL A 10 2.24 9.27 29.73
N SER A 11 3.01 10.05 28.97
CA SER A 11 4.22 9.61 28.30
C SER A 11 5.12 8.82 29.26
N SER A 12 5.47 7.59 28.88
CA SER A 12 6.33 6.66 29.63
C SER A 12 7.71 7.24 29.98
N LEU A 13 8.10 8.32 29.30
CA LEU A 13 9.33 9.09 29.56
C LEU A 13 9.25 9.99 30.80
N ARG A 14 8.05 10.27 31.33
CA ARG A 14 7.83 11.18 32.47
C ARG A 14 8.06 10.52 33.85
N GLY A 15 8.34 9.21 33.91
CA GLY A 15 8.68 8.51 35.15
C GLY A 15 10.06 8.87 35.73
N ALA A 16 10.31 8.54 37.01
CA ALA A 16 11.62 8.71 37.64
C ALA A 16 12.58 7.57 37.28
N GLY A 17 13.85 7.88 36.98
CA GLY A 17 14.89 6.91 36.60
C GLY A 17 16.05 7.53 35.80
N ALA A 18 17.14 6.79 35.63
CA ALA A 18 18.26 7.23 34.79
C ALA A 18 17.83 7.30 33.32
N LEU A 19 18.40 8.23 32.53
CA LEU A 19 18.04 8.44 31.12
C LEU A 19 18.13 7.14 30.31
N ARG A 20 19.12 6.30 30.61
CA ARG A 20 19.32 5.01 29.95
C ARG A 20 18.15 4.05 30.19
N ASP A 21 17.60 4.01 31.40
CA ASP A 21 16.46 3.15 31.74
C ASP A 21 15.18 3.64 31.10
N LYS A 22 15.03 4.96 30.93
CA LYS A 22 13.91 5.55 30.19
C LYS A 22 13.98 5.20 28.71
N ILE A 23 15.18 5.26 28.11
CA ILE A 23 15.40 4.88 26.71
C ILE A 23 15.15 3.37 26.54
N GLU A 24 15.63 2.51 27.44
CA GLU A 24 15.36 1.07 27.37
C GLU A 24 13.88 0.74 27.58
N LYS A 25 13.16 1.46 28.46
CA LYS A 25 11.70 1.32 28.59
C LYS A 25 10.96 1.76 27.34
N ALA A 26 11.26 2.94 26.80
CA ALA A 26 10.66 3.42 25.56
C ALA A 26 11.01 2.49 24.38
N ARG A 27 12.22 1.93 24.37
CA ARG A 27 12.64 0.91 23.41
C ARG A 27 11.84 -0.36 23.58
N LEU A 28 11.64 -0.88 24.79
CA LEU A 28 10.84 -2.08 25.05
C LEU A 28 9.36 -1.89 24.73
N GLU A 29 8.83 -0.68 24.92
CA GLU A 29 7.45 -0.29 24.57
C GLU A 29 7.28 -0.14 23.05
N LEU A 30 8.24 0.47 22.36
CA LEU A 30 8.27 0.56 20.89
C LEU A 30 8.54 -0.81 20.23
N LEU A 31 9.38 -1.62 20.88
CA LEU A 31 9.70 -3.00 20.54
C LEU A 31 8.74 -3.95 21.24
N ASP A 32 7.57 -3.51 21.71
CA ASP A 32 6.56 -4.44 22.20
C ASP A 32 6.20 -5.33 21.01
N LEU A 33 6.73 -6.55 21.07
CA LEU A 33 6.62 -7.61 20.07
C LEU A 33 5.22 -8.23 20.09
N SER A 34 4.24 -7.60 20.76
CA SER A 34 2.88 -7.67 20.23
C SER A 34 2.99 -7.34 18.75
N THR A 35 2.72 -8.32 17.90
CA THR A 35 2.94 -8.34 16.45
C THR A 35 2.16 -7.28 15.63
N ARG A 36 1.85 -6.13 16.24
CA ARG A 36 0.82 -5.17 15.87
C ARG A 36 1.28 -3.73 15.72
N ASN A 37 2.55 -3.38 15.96
CA ASN A 37 3.01 -2.02 15.63
C ASN A 37 3.20 -1.86 14.12
N TRP A 38 2.10 -1.54 13.41
CA TRP A 38 2.07 -1.33 11.96
C TRP A 38 2.85 -0.10 11.49
N LEU A 39 3.15 0.87 12.38
CA LEU A 39 4.01 2.01 12.05
C LEU A 39 5.47 1.59 11.86
N LEU A 40 5.91 0.55 12.57
CA LEU A 40 7.29 0.04 12.48
C LEU A 40 7.39 -1.20 11.59
N HIS A 41 6.39 -2.09 11.62
CA HIS A 41 6.39 -3.36 10.90
C HIS A 41 5.08 -3.52 10.11
N THR A 42 5.11 -3.15 8.83
CA THR A 42 4.04 -3.53 7.89
C THR A 42 4.41 -4.87 7.24
N PRO A 43 3.72 -5.97 7.54
CA PRO A 43 3.96 -7.23 6.84
C PRO A 43 3.63 -7.05 5.35
N ARG A 44 4.61 -7.28 4.47
CA ARG A 44 4.42 -7.25 3.00
C ARG A 44 4.10 -8.61 2.38
N SER A 45 3.91 -9.64 3.20
CA SER A 45 3.55 -10.98 2.72
C SER A 45 2.15 -10.99 2.11
N GLY A 46 1.87 -11.90 1.17
CA GLY A 46 0.56 -12.00 0.49
C GLY A 46 -0.64 -12.25 1.42
N ARG A 47 -0.39 -12.65 2.68
CA ARG A 47 -1.41 -12.80 3.72
C ARG A 47 -1.71 -11.50 4.49
N ALA A 48 -0.93 -10.44 4.28
CA ALA A 48 -1.16 -9.15 4.90
C ALA A 48 -2.47 -8.54 4.42
N LYS A 49 -3.19 -7.90 5.35
CA LYS A 49 -4.45 -7.18 5.08
C LYS A 49 -4.14 -5.76 4.57
N THR A 50 -3.37 -5.67 3.50
CA THR A 50 -2.97 -4.40 2.87
C THR A 50 -3.68 -4.20 1.53
N ILE A 51 -3.83 -2.94 1.12
CA ILE A 51 -4.31 -2.56 -0.21
C ILE A 51 -3.13 -1.91 -0.92
N GLU A 52 -2.76 -2.47 -2.07
CA GLU A 52 -1.71 -1.91 -2.91
C GLU A 52 -2.30 -0.86 -3.85
N VAL A 53 -1.78 0.36 -3.73
CA VAL A 53 -2.02 1.45 -4.66
C VAL A 53 -1.01 1.33 -5.80
N VAL A 54 -1.48 1.39 -7.03
CA VAL A 54 -0.66 1.20 -8.25
C VAL A 54 -0.72 2.46 -9.08
N ASN A 55 0.33 2.75 -9.85
CA ASN A 55 0.33 3.86 -10.80
C ASN A 55 -0.02 5.22 -10.17
N GLU A 56 0.42 5.46 -8.92
CA GLU A 56 0.24 6.74 -8.23
C GLU A 56 1.57 7.33 -7.76
N LEU A 57 1.62 8.66 -7.67
CA LEU A 57 2.80 9.40 -7.28
C LEU A 57 2.74 9.77 -5.79
N ALA A 58 3.68 9.25 -5.00
CA ALA A 58 3.67 9.43 -3.54
C ALA A 58 3.65 10.91 -3.09
N LYS A 59 4.32 11.80 -3.83
CA LYS A 59 4.32 13.24 -3.55
C LYS A 59 2.92 13.86 -3.75
N ALA A 60 2.17 13.44 -4.77
CA ALA A 60 0.82 13.94 -5.02
C ALA A 60 -0.14 13.42 -3.93
N MET A 61 -0.02 12.13 -3.58
CA MET A 61 -0.78 11.55 -2.47
C MET A 61 -0.53 12.27 -1.14
N TYR A 62 0.73 12.56 -0.81
CA TYR A 62 1.09 13.28 0.41
C TYR A 62 0.53 14.71 0.42
N GLN A 63 0.60 15.41 -0.71
CA GLN A 63 0.04 16.75 -0.85
C GLN A 63 -1.47 16.73 -0.58
N THR A 64 -2.22 15.89 -1.26
CA THR A 64 -3.69 15.82 -1.14
C THR A 64 -4.13 15.32 0.25
N LEU A 65 -3.47 14.29 0.79
CA LEU A 65 -3.89 13.67 2.05
C LEU A 65 -3.46 14.46 3.29
N VAL A 66 -2.21 14.93 3.33
CA VAL A 66 -1.60 15.50 4.54
C VAL A 66 -1.64 17.02 4.53
N ILE A 67 -1.31 17.65 3.40
CA ILE A 67 -1.26 19.12 3.31
C ILE A 67 -2.67 19.69 3.10
N GLU A 68 -3.45 19.11 2.19
CA GLU A 68 -4.80 19.59 1.88
C GLU A 68 -5.90 18.97 2.75
N GLY A 69 -5.63 17.83 3.41
CA GLY A 69 -6.60 17.14 4.26
C GLY A 69 -7.78 16.54 3.50
N LYS A 70 -7.64 16.31 2.19
CA LYS A 70 -8.71 15.73 1.35
C LYS A 70 -8.68 14.20 1.44
N ARG A 71 -9.87 13.60 1.34
CA ARG A 71 -10.03 12.14 1.32
C ARG A 71 -9.85 11.58 -0.09
N PHE A 72 -9.27 10.39 -0.17
CA PHE A 72 -9.19 9.60 -1.39
C PHE A 72 -10.33 8.59 -1.50
N THR A 73 -10.67 8.20 -2.73
CA THR A 73 -11.57 7.09 -3.05
C THR A 73 -10.81 5.99 -3.76
N PHE A 74 -10.96 4.74 -3.33
CA PHE A 74 -10.31 3.62 -4.01
C PHE A 74 -11.08 3.21 -5.28
N ILE A 75 -10.37 3.09 -6.39
CA ILE A 75 -10.88 2.55 -7.65
C ILE A 75 -10.46 1.09 -7.77
N PRO A 76 -11.40 0.16 -8.02
CA PRO A 76 -11.07 -1.24 -8.27
C PRO A 76 -10.33 -1.41 -9.59
N GLY A 77 -9.37 -2.33 -9.62
CA GLY A 77 -8.67 -2.72 -10.82
C GLY A 77 -9.59 -3.46 -11.79
N LYS A 78 -9.29 -3.36 -13.09
CA LYS A 78 -9.92 -4.19 -14.12
C LYS A 78 -9.59 -5.65 -13.83
N GLN A 79 -10.59 -6.52 -13.89
CA GLN A 79 -10.40 -7.95 -13.71
C GLN A 79 -9.54 -8.50 -14.85
N ASP A 80 -8.34 -9.02 -14.53
CA ASP A 80 -7.59 -9.83 -15.48
C ASP A 80 -8.32 -11.17 -15.63
N PRO A 81 -8.85 -11.54 -16.82
CA PRO A 81 -9.51 -12.83 -17.01
C PRO A 81 -8.55 -14.02 -16.81
N ILE A 82 -7.24 -13.78 -16.74
CA ILE A 82 -6.18 -14.80 -16.64
C ILE A 82 -6.12 -15.43 -15.23
N LYS A 83 -6.58 -14.74 -14.18
CA LYS A 83 -6.43 -15.23 -12.78
C LYS A 83 -7.56 -16.16 -12.30
N GLN A 84 -8.49 -16.54 -13.16
CA GLN A 84 -9.55 -17.50 -12.83
C GLN A 84 -9.17 -18.98 -13.06
N GLY A 85 -7.96 -19.29 -13.54
CA GLY A 85 -7.62 -20.67 -13.92
C GLY A 85 -6.14 -21.04 -13.82
N VAL A 86 -5.51 -20.90 -12.65
CA VAL A 86 -4.22 -21.57 -12.37
C VAL A 86 -4.19 -22.03 -10.91
N ASP A 87 -4.98 -23.07 -10.66
CA ASP A 87 -4.58 -24.18 -9.79
C ASP A 87 -4.21 -25.34 -10.73
N GLU A 88 -3.12 -26.03 -10.41
CA GLU A 88 -2.47 -27.13 -11.17
C GLU A 88 -1.78 -26.81 -12.51
N GLY A 89 -0.43 -26.92 -12.52
CA GLY A 89 0.33 -27.08 -13.76
C GLY A 89 1.70 -26.40 -13.79
N LEU A 90 2.59 -26.71 -12.84
CA LEU A 90 4.02 -26.53 -13.07
C LEU A 90 4.44 -27.48 -14.21
N ALA A 91 4.65 -26.94 -15.41
CA ALA A 91 5.38 -27.63 -16.47
C ALA A 91 6.80 -27.05 -16.54
N PRO A 92 7.86 -27.87 -16.48
CA PRO A 92 9.24 -27.42 -16.40
C PRO A 92 9.71 -26.67 -17.65
N ILE A 93 10.42 -25.58 -17.41
CA ILE A 93 11.42 -25.01 -18.33
C ILE A 93 12.56 -26.03 -18.38
N ASP A 94 12.62 -26.89 -19.41
CA ASP A 94 13.88 -27.30 -20.06
C ASP A 94 13.63 -28.25 -21.23
N SER A 95 13.79 -27.76 -22.45
CA SER A 95 14.33 -28.51 -23.60
C SER A 95 14.68 -27.49 -24.67
N LEU A 96 15.82 -26.85 -24.43
CA LEU A 96 16.56 -26.02 -25.38
C LEU A 96 16.83 -26.85 -26.64
N SER A 97 16.10 -26.57 -27.73
CA SER A 97 16.49 -26.96 -29.08
C SER A 97 17.40 -25.87 -29.64
N ASP A 98 18.58 -26.32 -30.04
CA ASP A 98 19.76 -25.60 -30.51
C ASP A 98 19.57 -25.02 -31.92
N ASP A 99 18.69 -24.03 -32.07
CA ASP A 99 18.59 -23.21 -33.28
C ASP A 99 18.98 -21.76 -32.94
N GLU A 100 20.26 -21.47 -33.16
CA GLU A 100 20.85 -20.14 -33.29
C GLU A 100 20.20 -19.35 -34.44
N ASP A 101 18.97 -18.85 -34.23
CA ASP A 101 18.31 -17.93 -35.17
C ASP A 101 17.33 -16.94 -34.48
N TYR A 102 17.40 -16.78 -33.16
CA TYR A 102 16.48 -15.93 -32.38
C TYR A 102 16.88 -14.44 -32.25
N LEU A 103 17.87 -13.97 -33.00
CA LEU A 103 18.28 -12.54 -33.02
C LEU A 103 17.85 -11.80 -34.29
N ALA A 104 16.74 -12.20 -34.90
CA ALA A 104 16.15 -11.49 -36.03
C ALA A 104 14.62 -11.44 -35.95
N ASP A 105 14.05 -11.14 -34.78
CA ASP A 105 12.69 -10.58 -34.75
C ASP A 105 12.77 -9.06 -34.65
N ASP A 106 12.87 -8.47 -35.83
CA ASP A 106 12.66 -7.07 -36.14
C ASP A 106 11.16 -6.75 -35.90
N SER A 107 10.69 -6.96 -34.66
CA SER A 107 9.34 -6.61 -34.19
C SER A 107 9.20 -5.09 -34.17
N LYS A 108 9.19 -4.50 -35.37
CA LYS A 108 8.78 -3.14 -35.71
C LYS A 108 7.26 -3.04 -35.56
N ASP A 109 6.70 -3.50 -34.45
CA ASP A 109 5.34 -3.12 -34.12
C ASP A 109 5.43 -1.71 -33.51
N PRO A 110 5.08 -0.64 -34.26
CA PRO A 110 5.19 0.74 -33.77
C PRO A 110 4.40 0.95 -32.47
N ARG A 111 3.40 0.11 -32.18
CA ARG A 111 2.61 0.11 -30.96
C ARG A 111 3.42 -0.20 -29.69
N LEU A 112 4.60 -0.83 -29.80
CA LEU A 112 5.49 -1.07 -28.66
C LEU A 112 6.32 0.17 -28.27
N VAL A 113 6.44 1.14 -29.18
CA VAL A 113 7.20 2.39 -28.98
C VAL A 113 6.30 3.56 -28.65
N GLU A 114 5.00 3.46 -28.97
CA GLU A 114 4.00 4.45 -28.62
C GLU A 114 3.96 4.65 -27.10
N GLN A 115 4.25 5.88 -26.68
CA GLN A 115 4.08 6.26 -25.28
C GLN A 115 2.58 6.35 -24.99
N PRO A 116 2.12 5.88 -23.82
CA PRO A 116 0.74 6.08 -23.43
C PRO A 116 0.44 7.59 -23.35
N ASP A 117 -0.64 8.00 -24.03
CA ASP A 117 -1.12 9.38 -23.97
C ASP A 117 -1.63 9.68 -22.56
N PHE A 118 -0.85 10.46 -21.81
CA PHE A 118 -1.26 10.95 -20.50
C PHE A 118 -1.95 12.30 -20.64
N GLU A 119 -3.11 12.46 -20.01
CA GLU A 119 -3.72 13.76 -19.86
C GLU A 119 -2.93 14.57 -18.83
N LEU A 120 -2.43 15.73 -19.25
CA LEU A 120 -1.62 16.63 -18.43
C LEU A 120 -2.45 17.85 -17.99
N ASP A 121 -2.18 18.35 -16.80
CA ASP A 121 -2.71 19.63 -16.33
C ASP A 121 -1.94 20.84 -16.88
N GLU A 122 -2.37 22.03 -16.49
CA GLU A 122 -1.75 23.31 -16.89
C GLU A 122 -0.28 23.42 -16.44
N GLU A 123 0.14 22.65 -15.43
CA GLU A 123 1.52 22.57 -14.95
C GLU A 123 2.31 21.39 -15.55
N GLY A 124 1.73 20.65 -16.50
CA GLY A 124 2.37 19.51 -17.17
C GLY A 124 2.45 18.24 -16.32
N ARG A 125 1.61 18.12 -15.28
CA ARG A 125 1.53 16.94 -14.41
C ARG A 125 0.42 16.01 -14.91
N VAL A 126 0.63 14.71 -14.77
CA VAL A 126 -0.39 13.71 -15.13
C VAL A 126 -1.60 13.84 -14.21
N LEU A 127 -2.77 14.11 -14.79
CA LEU A 127 -4.03 14.35 -14.07
C LEU A 127 -4.41 13.18 -13.17
N SER A 128 -4.24 11.95 -13.65
CA SER A 128 -4.61 10.75 -12.89
C SER A 128 -3.86 10.60 -11.57
N HIS A 129 -2.64 11.17 -11.45
CA HIS A 129 -1.87 11.10 -10.20
C HIS A 129 -2.29 12.15 -9.17
N TRP A 130 -2.96 13.21 -9.61
CA TRP A 130 -3.35 14.36 -8.80
C TRP A 130 -4.85 14.42 -8.54
N ASP A 131 -5.61 13.44 -9.03
CA ASP A 131 -7.01 13.30 -8.73
C ASP A 131 -7.23 12.76 -7.30
N ALA A 132 -8.48 12.65 -6.88
CA ALA A 132 -8.85 12.14 -5.55
C ALA A 132 -9.07 10.61 -5.56
N ASN A 133 -8.53 9.91 -6.56
CA ASN A 133 -8.74 8.49 -6.74
C ASN A 133 -7.44 7.70 -6.54
N LEU A 134 -7.54 6.49 -6.00
CA LEU A 134 -6.40 5.59 -5.84
C LEU A 134 -6.69 4.30 -6.60
N SER A 135 -5.93 4.06 -7.67
CA SER A 135 -6.09 2.83 -8.45
C SER A 135 -5.47 1.62 -7.73
N THR A 136 -6.19 0.50 -7.74
CA THR A 136 -5.80 -0.74 -7.02
C THR A 136 -5.74 -1.95 -7.96
N ARG A 137 -5.02 -3.01 -7.57
CA ARG A 137 -5.00 -4.29 -8.31
C ARG A 137 -6.20 -5.20 -8.05
N LEU A 138 -7.05 -4.86 -7.09
CA LEU A 138 -8.11 -5.72 -6.60
C LEU A 138 -9.36 -5.58 -7.46
N THR A 139 -10.06 -6.69 -7.69
CA THR A 139 -11.42 -6.65 -8.26
C THR A 139 -12.36 -5.90 -7.32
N SER A 140 -13.50 -5.42 -7.82
CA SER A 140 -14.49 -4.70 -6.99
C SER A 140 -14.89 -5.48 -5.73
N THR A 141 -15.18 -6.78 -5.86
CA THR A 141 -15.54 -7.64 -4.72
C THR A 141 -14.36 -7.89 -3.77
N GLY A 142 -13.16 -8.07 -4.33
CA GLY A 142 -11.92 -8.23 -3.55
C GLY A 142 -11.57 -6.97 -2.76
N LEU A 143 -11.73 -5.80 -3.38
CA LEU A 143 -11.50 -4.50 -2.77
C LEU A 143 -12.47 -4.25 -1.62
N GLN A 144 -13.78 -4.49 -1.83
CA GLN A 144 -14.79 -4.33 -0.80
C GLN A 144 -14.51 -5.22 0.43
N LYS A 145 -14.19 -6.50 0.21
CA LYS A 145 -13.86 -7.42 1.31
C LYS A 145 -12.63 -6.95 2.08
N ARG A 146 -11.58 -6.53 1.37
CA ARG A 146 -10.34 -6.03 1.99
C ARG A 146 -10.55 -4.74 2.78
N LEU A 147 -11.36 -3.82 2.26
CA LEU A 147 -11.72 -2.58 2.97
C LEU A 147 -12.51 -2.88 4.26
N LEU A 148 -13.44 -3.83 4.21
CA LEU A 148 -14.20 -4.24 5.39
C LEU A 148 -13.29 -4.89 6.45
N ASP A 149 -12.41 -5.81 6.03
CA ASP A 149 -11.45 -6.46 6.91
C ASP A 149 -10.50 -5.45 7.56
N LEU A 150 -10.04 -4.46 6.79
CA LEU A 150 -9.15 -3.39 7.26
C LEU A 150 -9.87 -2.44 8.22
N TYR A 151 -11.13 -2.11 7.96
CA TYR A 151 -11.94 -1.30 8.88
C TYR A 151 -12.14 -2.00 10.22
N ALA A 152 -12.50 -3.29 10.21
CA ALA A 152 -12.67 -4.06 11.43
C ALA A 152 -11.37 -4.14 12.25
N ASP A 153 -10.25 -4.40 11.57
CA ASP A 153 -8.93 -4.47 12.21
C ASP A 153 -8.45 -3.11 12.74
N ALA A 154 -8.70 -2.03 12.00
CA ALA A 154 -8.42 -0.66 12.45
C ALA A 154 -9.24 -0.30 13.70
N ARG A 155 -10.53 -0.64 13.72
CA ARG A 155 -11.40 -0.40 14.88
C ARG A 155 -10.94 -1.17 16.11
N THR A 156 -10.64 -2.46 15.97
CA THR A 156 -10.10 -3.26 17.08
C THR A 156 -8.81 -2.65 17.61
N ARG A 157 -7.95 -2.12 16.75
CA ARG A 157 -6.70 -1.46 17.17
C ARG A 157 -6.92 -0.11 17.85
N GLN A 158 -7.89 0.68 17.41
CA GLN A 158 -8.26 1.92 18.10
C GLN A 158 -8.82 1.66 19.51
N GLU A 159 -9.48 0.53 19.72
CA GLU A 159 -10.02 0.15 21.04
C GLU A 159 -8.95 -0.43 21.99
N GLU A 160 -7.81 -0.91 21.46
CA GLU A 160 -6.70 -1.48 22.23
C GLU A 160 -5.64 -0.45 22.67
N GLN A 161 -5.66 0.76 22.10
CA GLN A 161 -4.67 1.82 22.32
C GLN A 161 -5.23 2.91 23.23
#